data_AF-A0A443S056-F1
#
_entry.id   AF-A0A443S056-F1
#
_cell.length_a   1.000
_cell.length_b   1.000
_cell.length_c   1.000
_cell.angle_alpha   90.00
_cell.angle_beta   90.00
_cell.angle_gamma   90.00
#
_symmetry.space_group_name_H-M   'P 1'
#
loop_
_entity.id
_entity.type
_entity.pdbx_description
1 polymer ?
#
loop_
_entity_poly.entity_id
_entity_poly.type
_entity_poly.pdbx_seq_one_letter_code
_entity_poly.pdbx_strand_id
1 'polypeptide(L)' 'MRFKPPPLNSYIGWRVEFRPMDVQFTDFENAAFVVFIVLLTRVILTYNLNFLFPISKEKH' A
#
# COMPACT_ATOMS: atom_id res chain seq x y z
N MET A 1 -4.68 -1.31 6.19
CA MET A 1 -4.89 -0.85 4.80
C MET A 1 -6.33 -0.37 4.64
N ARG A 2 -6.63 0.62 3.77
CA ARG A 2 -8.00 1.11 3.52
C ARG A 2 -8.26 1.23 2.02
N PHE A 3 -9.31 0.60 1.53
CA PHE A 3 -9.77 0.78 0.15
C PHE A 3 -10.61 2.06 0.04
N LYS A 4 -10.32 2.89 -0.96
CA LYS A 4 -11.07 4.10 -1.29
C LYS A 4 -11.74 3.90 -2.65
N PRO A 5 -13.09 3.91 -2.72
CA PRO A 5 -13.79 3.80 -3.98
C PRO A 5 -13.54 5.04 -4.86
N PRO A 6 -13.74 4.91 -6.18
CA PRO A 6 -13.74 6.05 -7.08
C PRO A 6 -14.88 7.03 -6.70
N PRO A 7 -14.63 8.35 -6.71
CA PRO A 7 -15.70 9.33 -6.54
C PRO A 7 -16.69 9.28 -7.72
N LEU A 8 -17.96 9.55 -7.46
CA LEU A 8 -18.96 9.75 -8.52
C LEU A 8 -18.51 10.92 -9.41
N ASN A 9 -18.56 10.74 -10.74
CA ASN A 9 -18.13 11.71 -11.76
C ASN A 9 -16.63 12.08 -11.78
N SER A 10 -15.74 11.17 -11.35
CA SER A 10 -14.30 11.36 -11.47
C SER A 10 -13.66 10.31 -12.36
N TYR A 11 -12.63 10.70 -13.14
CA TYR A 11 -11.79 9.77 -13.91
C TYR A 11 -10.84 8.93 -13.03
N ILE A 12 -10.83 9.15 -11.73
CA ILE A 12 -9.93 8.48 -10.79
C ILE A 12 -10.51 7.12 -10.38
N GLY A 13 -9.70 6.05 -10.51
CA GLY A 13 -10.09 4.69 -10.14
C GLY A 13 -10.00 4.36 -8.64
N TRP A 14 -10.05 3.06 -8.33
CA TRP A 14 -9.87 2.53 -6.97
C TRP A 14 -8.50 2.88 -6.42
N ARG A 15 -8.45 3.22 -5.12
CA ARG A 15 -7.22 3.56 -4.43
C ARG A 15 -7.08 2.74 -3.16
N VAL A 16 -5.84 2.45 -2.80
CA VAL A 16 -5.49 1.79 -1.54
C VAL A 16 -4.66 2.75 -0.72
N GLU A 17 -5.04 2.95 0.53
CA GLU A 17 -4.28 3.71 1.51
C GLU A 17 -3.55 2.74 2.45
N PHE A 18 -2.23 2.83 2.46
CA PHE A 18 -1.38 2.12 3.41
C PHE A 18 -1.31 2.92 4.71
N ARG A 19 -1.90 2.39 5.77
CA ARG A 19 -1.99 3.02 7.11
C ARG A 19 -1.19 2.36 8.26
N PRO A 20 -0.43 1.27 8.10
CA PRO A 20 0.26 0.63 9.22
C PRO A 20 1.65 1.22 9.55
N MET A 21 2.10 2.28 8.87
CA MET A 21 3.35 2.94 9.28
C MET A 21 3.03 4.03 10.28
N ASP A 22 3.48 3.82 11.51
CA ASP A 22 3.62 4.89 12.49
C ASP A 22 4.56 5.97 11.91
N VAL A 23 4.29 7.23 12.22
CA VAL A 23 5.17 8.34 11.80
C VAL A 23 6.53 8.16 12.47
N GLN A 24 7.59 8.20 11.66
CA GLN A 24 8.96 8.08 12.14
C GLN A 24 9.46 9.42 12.68
N PHE A 25 10.52 9.38 13.47
CA PHE A 25 11.08 10.56 14.13
C PHE A 25 11.64 11.58 13.14
N THR A 26 12.10 11.15 11.96
CA THR A 26 12.68 12.03 10.95
C THR A 26 11.92 12.00 9.63
N ASP A 27 11.91 13.15 8.93
CA ASP A 27 11.35 13.26 7.58
C ASP A 27 12.07 12.34 6.58
N PHE A 28 13.36 12.09 6.79
CA PHE A 28 14.14 11.17 5.96
C PHE A 28 13.64 9.73 6.08
N GLU A 29 13.43 9.23 7.31
CA GLU A 29 12.88 7.89 7.52
C GLU A 29 11.49 7.78 6.91
N ASN A 30 10.62 8.76 7.14
CA ASN A 30 9.29 8.82 6.54
C ASN A 30 9.35 8.79 5.00
N ALA A 31 10.25 9.56 4.38
CA ALA A 31 10.43 9.57 2.94
C ALA A 31 10.96 8.22 2.41
N ALA A 32 11.91 7.59 3.10
CA ALA A 32 12.46 6.29 2.73
C ALA A 32 11.35 5.22 2.70
N PHE A 33 10.48 5.22 3.71
CA PHE A 33 9.33 4.33 3.80
C PHE A 33 8.30 4.56 2.68
N VAL A 34 8.00 5.82 2.35
CA VAL A 34 7.11 6.16 1.23
C VAL A 34 7.70 5.67 -0.10
N VAL A 35 8.98 5.92 -0.35
CA VAL A 35 9.68 5.45 -1.56
C VAL A 35 9.67 3.92 -1.63
N PHE A 36 9.93 3.24 -0.52
CA PHE A 36 9.89 1.78 -0.45
C PHE A 36 8.52 1.22 -0.86
N ILE A 37 7.41 1.77 -0.33
CA ILE A 37 6.06 1.32 -0.69
C ILE A 37 5.76 1.56 -2.17
N VAL A 38 6.19 2.69 -2.73
CA VAL A 38 6.02 2.99 -4.15
C VAL A 38 6.77 1.97 -5.02
N LEU A 39 7.99 1.62 -4.65
CA LEU A 39 8.77 0.61 -5.38
C LEU A 39 8.15 -0.79 -5.23
N LEU A 40 7.75 -1.16 -4.01
CA LEU A 40 7.08 -2.42 -3.74
C LEU A 40 5.81 -2.56 -4.58
N THR A 41 4.91 -1.58 -4.55
CA THR A 41 3.67 -1.61 -5.35
C THR A 41 3.94 -1.71 -6.85
N ARG A 42 4.98 -1.04 -7.37
CA ARG A 42 5.41 -1.20 -8.77
C ARG A 42 5.87 -2.61 -9.09
N VAL A 43 6.66 -3.23 -8.22
CA VAL A 43 7.12 -4.63 -8.39
C VAL A 43 5.93 -5.57 -8.41
N ILE A 44 5.00 -5.45 -7.46
CA ILE A 44 3.80 -6.28 -7.39
C ILE A 44 3.00 -6.21 -8.69
N LEU A 45 2.77 -5.00 -9.21
CA LEU A 45 1.99 -4.78 -10.44
C LEU A 45 2.74 -5.23 -11.70
N THR A 46 4.05 -4.99 -11.77
CA THR A 46 4.86 -5.31 -12.96
C THR A 46 5.03 -6.82 -13.13
N TYR A 47 5.23 -7.54 -12.03
CA TYR A 47 5.47 -8.99 -12.04
C TYR A 47 4.22 -9.83 -11.75
N ASN A 48 3.06 -9.18 -11.58
CA ASN A 48 1.77 -9.81 -11.27
C ASN A 48 1.88 -10.86 -10.15
N LEU A 49 2.57 -10.47 -9.07
CA LEU A 49 2.91 -11.36 -7.97
C LEU A 49 1.66 -11.71 -7.16
N ASN A 50 1.50 -13.01 -6.88
CA ASN A 50 0.38 -13.52 -6.09
C ASN A 50 0.76 -13.61 -4.60
N PHE A 51 0.19 -12.72 -3.79
CA PHE A 51 0.34 -12.71 -2.34
C PHE A 51 -0.90 -13.25 -1.61
N LEU A 52 -1.74 -14.05 -2.28
CA LEU A 52 -2.85 -14.72 -1.62
C LEU A 52 -2.30 -15.79 -0.69
N PHE A 53 -2.36 -15.51 0.61
CA PHE A 53 -2.15 -16.50 1.65
C PHE A 53 -3.31 -16.47 2.65
N PRO A 54 -3.56 -17.57 3.39
CA PRO A 54 -4.67 -17.63 4.32
C PRO A 54 -4.50 -16.59 5.44
N ILE A 55 -5.48 -15.70 5.61
CA ILE A 55 -5.52 -14.69 6.68
C ILE A 55 -5.44 -15.34 8.07
N SER A 56 -5.86 -16.60 8.20
CA SER A 56 -5.70 -17.37 9.44
C SER A 56 -4.23 -17.50 9.90
N LYS A 57 -3.26 -17.34 8.99
CA LYS A 57 -1.83 -17.37 9.30
C LYS A 57 -1.24 -16.00 9.65
N GLU A 58 -2.00 -14.90 9.53
CA GLU A 58 -1.53 -13.56 9.95
C GLU A 58 -1.64 -13.32 11.46
N LYS A 59 -2.49 -14.06 12.17
CA LYS A 59 -2.82 -13.83 13.59
C LYS A 59 -2.04 -14.70 14.58
N HIS A 60 -0.77 -14.98 14.32
CA HIS A 60 0.11 -15.63 15.30
C HIS A 60 1.28 -14.72 15.68
#